data_AF-A0A2M8GP12-F1
#
_entry.id   AF-A0A2M8GP12-F1
#
_cell.length_a   1.000
_cell.length_b   1.000
_cell.length_c   1.000
_cell.angle_alpha   90.00
_cell.angle_beta   90.00
_cell.angle_gamma   90.00
#
_symmetry.space_group_name_H-M   'P 1'
#
loop_
_entity.id
_entity.type
_entity.pdbx_description
1 polymer ?
#
loop_
_entity_poly.entity_id
_entity_poly.type
_entity_poly.pdbx_seq_one_letter_code
_entity_poly.pdbx_strand_id
1 'polypeptide(L)'
;MDDSVKMILKKLDDIDGRLKSLERPASDTLRVSEAKTVKIERDPLFSKAVEAMDKYDEMSSKQLSETLKIDVKRAETIMDQLEAVGLGTCYIKEV
;
A
#
# COMPACT_ATOMS: atom_id res chain seq x y z
N MET A 1 34.43 28.81 -9.96
CA MET A 1 33.04 28.54 -9.52
C MET A 1 32.32 27.57 -10.47
N ASP A 2 32.89 27.28 -11.64
CA ASP A 2 32.29 26.49 -12.72
C ASP A 2 32.33 24.96 -12.52
N ASP A 3 33.34 24.42 -11.84
CA ASP A 3 33.45 22.96 -11.64
C ASP A 3 32.32 22.37 -10.80
N SER A 4 31.93 23.07 -9.74
CA SER A 4 30.80 22.66 -8.90
C SER A 4 29.49 22.68 -9.68
N VAL A 5 29.30 23.68 -10.54
CA VAL A 5 28.09 23.80 -11.38
C VAL A 5 28.06 22.69 -12.44
N LYS A 6 29.20 22.39 -13.09
CA LYS A 6 29.32 21.27 -14.04
C LYS A 6 29.04 19.92 -13.38
N MET A 7 29.50 19.73 -12.15
CA MET A 7 29.26 18.50 -11.39
C MET A 7 27.78 18.36 -11.00
N ILE A 8 27.11 19.46 -10.64
CA ILE A 8 25.68 19.47 -10.34
C ILE A 8 24.86 19.14 -11.60
N LEU A 9 25.18 19.78 -12.75
CA LEU A 9 24.50 19.51 -14.01
C LEU A 9 24.67 18.04 -14.44
N LYS A 10 25.87 17.47 -14.29
CA LYS A 10 26.12 16.06 -14.59
C LYS A 10 25.33 15.11 -13.68
N LYS A 11 25.15 15.48 -12.40
CA LYS A 11 24.31 14.70 -11.47
C LYS A 11 22.82 14.78 -11.81
N LEU A 12 22.34 15.93 -12.28
CA LEU A 12 20.94 16.08 -12.71
C LEU A 12 20.66 15.27 -13.98
N ASP A 13 21.60 15.24 -14.93
CA ASP A 13 21.51 14.43 -16.15
C ASP A 13 21.49 12.92 -15.85
N ASP A 14 22.32 12.47 -14.90
CA ASP A 14 22.33 11.07 -14.42
C ASP A 14 21.00 10.67 -13.77
N ILE A 15 20.38 11.58 -13.00
CA ILE A 15 19.05 11.37 -12.41
C ILE A 15 17.96 11.29 -13.49
N ASP A 16 17.99 12.20 -14.47
CA ASP A 16 17.02 12.22 -15.59
C ASP A 16 17.12 10.94 -16.44
N GLY A 17 18.34 10.46 -16.72
CA GLY A 17 18.57 9.20 -17.43
C GLY A 17 18.00 7.99 -16.67
N ARG A 18 18.16 7.97 -15.34
CA ARG A 18 17.59 6.92 -14.48
C ARG A 18 16.07 6.96 -14.46
N LEU A 19 15.47 8.15 -14.40
CA LEU A 19 14.02 8.33 -14.46
C LEU A 19 13.44 7.88 -15.80
N LYS A 20 14.05 8.29 -16.92
CA LYS A 20 13.63 7.84 -18.26
C LYS A 20 13.73 6.33 -18.46
N SER A 21 14.67 5.67 -17.78
CA SER A 21 14.78 4.21 -17.80
C SER A 21 13.70 3.51 -16.96
N LEU A 22 13.16 4.17 -15.93
CA LEU A 22 11.97 3.72 -15.19
C LEU A 22 10.67 4.00 -15.95
N GLU A 23 10.62 5.08 -16.73
CA GLU A 23 9.41 5.54 -17.42
C GLU A 23 9.14 4.84 -18.77
N ARG A 24 10.06 4.03 -19.30
CA ARG A 24 9.76 3.18 -20.47
C ARG A 24 9.04 1.92 -19.98
N PRO A 25 7.72 1.78 -20.18
CA PRO A 25 7.04 0.55 -19.89
C PRO A 25 7.35 -0.39 -21.05
N ALA A 26 8.22 -1.38 -20.82
CA ALA A 26 8.12 -2.61 -21.58
C ALA A 26 6.69 -3.10 -21.35
N SER A 27 5.91 -3.12 -22.43
CA SER A 27 4.51 -3.49 -22.46
C SER A 27 4.38 -4.95 -22.03
N ASP A 28 4.25 -5.20 -20.74
CA ASP A 28 3.82 -6.49 -20.20
C ASP A 28 3.28 -6.30 -18.78
N THR A 29 1.98 -6.01 -18.72
CA THR A 29 1.08 -6.20 -17.56
C THR A 29 1.54 -5.63 -16.21
N LEU A 30 0.90 -4.52 -15.80
CA LEU A 30 0.44 -4.26 -14.41
C LEU A 30 1.29 -4.94 -13.30
N ARG A 31 2.48 -4.44 -13.02
CA ARG A 31 3.19 -4.74 -11.77
C ARG A 31 3.52 -3.46 -11.06
N VAL A 32 2.51 -3.00 -10.34
CA VAL A 32 2.66 -2.08 -9.21
C VAL A 32 3.67 -2.71 -8.26
N SER A 33 4.82 -2.04 -8.14
CA SER A 33 5.68 -2.00 -6.97
C SER A 33 6.22 -3.33 -6.44
N GLU A 34 7.47 -3.61 -6.78
CA GLU A 34 8.41 -4.40 -5.98
C GLU A 34 8.68 -3.72 -4.61
N ALA A 35 7.67 -3.68 -3.75
CA ALA A 35 7.93 -4.02 -2.36
C ALA A 35 7.87 -5.54 -2.29
N LYS A 36 8.83 -6.15 -1.60
CA LYS A 36 8.92 -7.56 -1.26
C LYS A 36 7.64 -8.03 -0.55
N THR A 37 6.56 -8.17 -1.30
CA THR A 37 5.32 -8.77 -0.86
C THR A 37 5.56 -10.25 -0.97
N VAL A 38 5.97 -10.84 0.16
CA VAL A 38 5.44 -12.15 0.50
C VAL A 38 3.99 -12.11 0.04
N LYS A 39 3.62 -12.95 -0.93
CA LYS A 39 2.24 -13.15 -1.35
C LYS A 39 1.52 -13.73 -0.13
N ILE A 40 1.26 -12.88 0.86
CA ILE A 40 0.28 -13.15 1.89
C ILE A 40 -0.99 -13.21 1.07
N GLU A 41 -1.64 -14.37 1.02
CA GLU A 41 -3.00 -14.50 0.51
C GLU A 41 -3.89 -13.60 1.38
N ARG A 42 -3.96 -12.33 0.99
CA ARG A 42 -4.82 -11.34 1.60
C ARG A 42 -6.22 -11.58 1.05
N ASP A 43 -7.21 -11.39 1.90
CA ASP A 43 -8.60 -11.53 1.47
C ASP A 43 -8.85 -10.64 0.23
N PRO A 44 -9.64 -11.08 -0.76
CA PRO A 44 -10.01 -10.25 -1.91
C PRO A 44 -10.61 -8.89 -1.54
N LEU A 45 -11.18 -8.77 -0.33
CA LEU A 45 -11.77 -7.54 0.19
C LEU A 45 -10.80 -6.73 1.06
N PHE A 46 -9.55 -7.17 1.21
CA PHE A 46 -8.52 -6.48 1.98
C PHE A 46 -8.31 -5.04 1.51
N SER A 47 -8.17 -4.83 0.20
CA SER A 47 -8.01 -3.47 -0.35
C SER A 47 -9.21 -2.57 -0.04
N LYS A 48 -10.42 -3.11 -0.13
CA LYS A 48 -11.63 -2.36 0.22
C LYS A 48 -11.73 -2.08 1.71
N ALA A 49 -11.19 -2.96 2.56
CA ALA A 49 -11.11 -2.75 4.00
C ALA A 49 -10.13 -1.63 4.35
N VAL A 50 -9.00 -1.54 3.64
CA VAL A 50 -8.06 -0.39 3.77
C VAL A 50 -8.76 0.91 3.39
N GLU A 51 -9.45 0.95 2.25
CA GLU A 51 -10.20 2.15 1.82
C GLU A 51 -11.34 2.52 2.77
N ALA A 52 -11.93 1.52 3.45
CA ALA A 52 -12.93 1.76 4.47
C ALA A 52 -12.27 2.37 5.72
N MET A 53 -11.18 1.80 6.24
CA MET A 53 -10.48 2.37 7.39
C MET A 53 -9.87 3.75 7.13
N ASP A 54 -9.45 4.07 5.90
CA ASP A 54 -8.97 5.42 5.56
C ASP A 54 -10.04 6.51 5.80
N LYS A 55 -11.32 6.13 5.75
CA LYS A 55 -12.45 7.05 5.96
C LYS A 55 -12.89 7.15 7.42
N TYR A 56 -12.49 6.22 8.28
CA TYR A 56 -12.91 6.15 9.66
C TYR A 56 -11.68 6.01 10.56
N ASP A 57 -11.43 7.02 11.40
CA ASP A 57 -10.29 7.07 12.32
C ASP A 57 -10.20 5.81 13.22
N GLU A 58 -11.36 5.28 13.61
CA GLU A 58 -11.51 4.01 14.32
C GLU A 58 -12.69 3.22 13.71
N MET A 59 -12.52 1.90 13.52
CA MET A 59 -13.56 1.04 12.95
C MET A 59 -13.58 -0.32 13.64
N SER A 60 -14.77 -0.81 14.01
CA SER A 60 -14.93 -2.14 14.60
C SER A 60 -15.13 -3.27 13.58
N SER A 61 -14.85 -4.55 13.92
CA SER A 61 -15.08 -5.69 13.01
C SER A 61 -16.54 -5.82 12.58
N LYS A 62 -17.48 -5.42 13.44
CA LYS A 62 -18.91 -5.35 13.12
C LYS A 62 -19.18 -4.28 12.05
N GLN A 63 -18.62 -3.08 12.23
CA GLN A 63 -18.76 -1.99 11.26
C GLN A 63 -18.13 -2.32 9.91
N LEU A 64 -16.97 -2.99 9.92
CA LEU A 64 -16.32 -3.45 8.69
C LEU A 64 -17.15 -4.54 7.99
N SER A 65 -17.72 -5.47 8.76
CA SER A 65 -18.64 -6.51 8.28
C SER A 65 -19.88 -5.90 7.61
N GLU A 66 -20.50 -4.87 8.20
CA GLU A 66 -21.64 -4.15 7.63
C GLU A 66 -21.26 -3.35 6.37
N THR A 67 -20.09 -2.70 6.38
CA THR A 67 -19.57 -1.90 5.27
C THR A 67 -19.24 -2.75 4.04
N LEU A 68 -18.60 -3.89 4.26
CA LEU A 68 -18.19 -4.80 3.19
C LEU A 68 -19.23 -5.90 2.88
N LYS A 69 -20.32 -5.96 3.65
CA LYS A 69 -21.37 -6.98 3.59
C LYS A 69 -20.80 -8.41 3.63
N ILE A 70 -19.95 -8.65 4.62
CA ILE A 70 -19.32 -9.95 4.86
C ILE A 70 -19.63 -10.48 6.25
N ASP A 71 -19.35 -11.76 6.48
CA ASP A 71 -19.44 -12.36 7.80
C ASP A 71 -18.45 -11.70 8.78
N VAL A 72 -18.86 -11.57 10.04
CA VAL A 72 -18.05 -10.94 11.10
C VAL A 72 -16.71 -11.65 11.26
N LYS A 73 -16.66 -12.98 11.18
CA LYS A 73 -15.40 -13.73 11.29
C LYS A 73 -14.41 -13.40 10.18
N ARG A 74 -14.94 -13.12 8.99
CA ARG A 74 -14.13 -12.74 7.83
C ARG A 74 -13.64 -11.31 7.95
N ALA A 75 -14.46 -10.41 8.49
CA ALA A 75 -14.04 -9.06 8.84
C ALA A 75 -12.93 -9.06 9.91
N GLU A 76 -13.05 -9.88 10.95
CA GLU A 76 -12.00 -10.09 11.96
C GLU A 76 -10.70 -10.58 11.33
N THR A 77 -10.77 -11.58 10.44
CA THR A 77 -9.59 -12.10 9.73
C THR A 77 -8.92 -11.02 8.88
N ILE A 78 -9.71 -10.17 8.20
CA ILE A 78 -9.19 -9.05 7.40
C ILE A 78 -8.54 -8.01 8.32
N MET A 79 -9.14 -7.71 9.48
CA MET A 79 -8.54 -6.82 10.47
C MET A 79 -7.24 -7.36 11.04
N ASP A 80 -7.17 -8.65 11.37
CA ASP A 80 -5.93 -9.31 11.81
C ASP A 80 -4.85 -9.21 10.72
N GLN A 81 -5.23 -9.35 9.44
CA GLN A 81 -4.30 -9.16 8.32
C GLN A 81 -3.85 -7.69 8.19
N LEU A 82 -4.70 -6.72 8.51
CA LEU A 82 -4.39 -5.29 8.47
C LEU A 82 -3.46 -4.90 9.62
N GLU A 83 -3.70 -5.42 10.81
CA GLU A 83 -2.83 -5.28 11.97
C GLU A 83 -1.43 -5.87 11.67
N ALA A 84 -1.37 -7.06 11.09
CA ALA A 84 -0.11 -7.73 10.74
C ALA A 84 0.77 -6.94 9.75
N VAL A 85 0.18 -6.03 8.96
CA VAL A 85 0.93 -5.15 8.04
C VAL A 85 1.12 -3.73 8.57
N GLY A 86 0.76 -3.48 9.83
CA GLY A 86 0.90 -2.18 10.49
C GLY A 86 -0.15 -1.14 10.10
N LEU A 87 -1.28 -1.57 9.50
CA LEU A 87 -2.39 -0.73 9.08
C LEU A 87 -3.62 -0.84 10.01
N GLY A 88 -3.50 -1.55 11.14
CA GLY A 88 -4.61 -1.90 12.04
C GLY A 88 -4.42 -1.48 13.51
N THR A 89 -3.55 -0.51 13.80
CA THR A 89 -3.24 -0.09 15.19
C THR A 89 -4.41 0.56 15.94
N CYS A 90 -5.58 0.73 15.30
CA CYS A 90 -6.76 1.40 15.86
C CYS A 90 -8.02 0.53 15.82
N TYR A 91 -7.91 -0.80 15.89
CA TYR A 91 -9.08 -1.65 16.12
C TYR A 91 -9.18 -2.07 17.59
N ILE A 92 -10.29 -1.71 18.24
CA ILE A 92 -10.65 -2.20 19.56
C ILE A 92 -11.20 -3.62 19.39
N LYS A 93 -10.37 -4.62 19.72
CA LYS A 93 -10.83 -5.99 19.92
C LYS A 93 -11.73 -5.99 21.16
N GLU A 94 -13.05 -5.91 20.96
CA GLU A 94 -14.01 -6.07 22.05
C GLU A 94 -13.83 -7.49 22.63
N VAL A 95 -13.41 -7.56 23.90
CA VAL A 95 -13.27 -8.81 24.70
C VAL A 95 -14.60 -9.12 25.37
#